data_AF-A0ABD3BK38-F1
#
_entry.id   AF-A0ABD3BK38-F1
#
_cell.length_a   1.000
_cell.length_b   1.000
_cell.length_c   1.000
_cell.angle_alpha   90.00
_cell.angle_beta   90.00
_cell.angle_gamma   90.00
#
_symmetry.space_group_name_H-M   'P 1'
#
loop_
_entity.id
_entity.type
_entity.pdbx_description
1 polymer ?
#
loop_
_entity_poly.entity_id
_entity_poly.type
_entity_poly.pdbx_seq_one_letter_code
_entity_poly.pdbx_strand_id
1 'polypeptide(L)'
;MASFVPFAFLLLQLSLLLSTDATLPISQPPAQAPHHRHHHHHHAPTPSPISPPAKPPTKPPVPVKPPTKPPVHPPVKPPVPSKPPTKPPSYPPVRRLLAVRGTVYCKPCTFKGVHTLTHAEPLANATVKLQCNNTKIPMVEQKMTDKNGFFYFTPKRVTTMAFHKCKVFLVKSPSAKCTVPTSLNGGTAGAILIPDRKPINATATHQFFNVGPFAFDSPTNCTKY
;
A
#
# COMPACT_ATOMS: atom_id res chain seq x y z
N MET A 1 -53.59 -37.68 -18.70
CA MET A 1 -52.30 -38.39 -18.74
C MET A 1 -51.44 -37.68 -19.75
N ALA A 2 -50.46 -36.89 -19.28
CA ALA A 2 -49.65 -35.99 -20.10
C ALA A 2 -48.42 -36.72 -20.64
N SER A 3 -48.19 -36.59 -21.94
CA SER A 3 -47.13 -37.24 -22.70
C SER A 3 -45.75 -36.66 -22.38
N PHE A 4 -44.81 -37.53 -22.03
CA PHE A 4 -43.39 -37.23 -21.85
C PHE A 4 -42.71 -37.17 -23.23
N VAL A 5 -42.08 -36.03 -23.56
CA VAL A 5 -41.15 -35.91 -24.69
C VAL A 5 -39.73 -35.85 -24.09
N PRO A 6 -38.80 -36.76 -24.45
CA PRO A 6 -37.47 -36.79 -23.85
C PRO A 6 -36.59 -35.66 -24.41
N PHE A 7 -35.99 -34.89 -23.49
CA PHE A 7 -35.08 -33.75 -23.68
C PHE A 7 -33.77 -34.06 -24.46
N ALA A 8 -33.62 -35.28 -25.00
CA ALA A 8 -32.43 -35.73 -25.71
C ALA A 8 -32.25 -35.11 -27.10
N PHE A 9 -33.28 -34.48 -27.66
CA PHE A 9 -33.24 -33.89 -29.02
C PHE A 9 -32.72 -32.44 -29.09
N LEU A 10 -32.47 -31.77 -27.95
CA LEU A 10 -31.99 -30.38 -27.97
C LEU A 10 -30.46 -30.23 -28.06
N LEU A 11 -29.70 -31.31 -27.93
CA LEU A 11 -28.23 -31.26 -27.80
C LEU A 11 -27.45 -31.48 -29.12
N LEU A 12 -28.11 -31.69 -30.26
CA LEU A 12 -27.43 -31.99 -31.54
C LEU A 12 -27.42 -30.86 -32.58
N GLN A 13 -28.04 -29.71 -32.31
CA GLN A 13 -28.15 -28.60 -33.28
C GLN A 13 -27.27 -27.38 -32.93
N LEU A 14 -26.53 -27.39 -31.82
CA LEU A 14 -25.69 -26.26 -31.38
C LEU A 14 -24.18 -26.54 -31.48
N SER A 15 -23.77 -27.40 -32.41
CA SER A 15 -22.37 -27.82 -32.60
C SER A 15 -21.78 -27.46 -33.98
N LEU A 16 -22.38 -26.53 -34.73
CA LEU A 16 -22.03 -26.35 -36.15
C LEU A 16 -22.03 -24.91 -36.69
N LEU A 17 -21.62 -23.89 -35.91
CA LEU A 17 -21.34 -22.57 -36.49
C LEU A 17 -20.01 -21.93 -36.01
N LEU A 18 -18.98 -22.08 -36.85
CA LEU A 18 -17.87 -21.16 -37.23
C LEU A 18 -17.02 -20.56 -36.08
N SER A 19 -15.73 -20.83 -35.84
CA SER A 19 -14.54 -21.16 -36.65
C SER A 19 -14.21 -20.19 -37.80
N THR A 20 -13.53 -19.08 -37.49
CA THR A 20 -12.58 -18.41 -38.39
C THR A 20 -11.36 -17.90 -37.62
N ASP A 21 -10.22 -18.51 -37.92
CA ASP A 21 -8.86 -18.08 -37.62
C ASP A 21 -8.51 -16.77 -38.34
N ALA A 22 -7.78 -15.88 -37.67
CA ALA A 22 -6.98 -14.85 -38.33
C ALA A 22 -5.69 -14.63 -37.53
N THR A 23 -4.60 -15.11 -38.11
CA THR A 23 -3.22 -15.06 -37.60
C THR A 23 -2.48 -13.84 -38.19
N LEU A 24 -1.98 -12.96 -37.29
CA LEU A 24 -0.76 -12.12 -37.29
C LEU A 24 -0.46 -11.17 -38.49
N PRO A 25 0.24 -10.02 -38.26
CA PRO A 25 1.69 -10.04 -38.04
C PRO A 25 2.19 -9.26 -36.81
N ILE A 26 3.28 -9.79 -36.27
CA ILE A 26 4.20 -9.18 -35.31
C ILE A 26 4.97 -8.04 -35.99
N SER A 27 5.05 -6.88 -35.34
CA SER A 27 6.05 -5.86 -35.62
C SER A 27 6.59 -5.32 -34.29
N GLN A 28 7.83 -5.67 -33.96
CA GLN A 28 8.64 -5.02 -32.93
C GLN A 28 9.84 -4.35 -33.60
N PRO A 29 10.06 -3.05 -33.33
CA PRO A 29 11.38 -2.43 -33.41
C PRO A 29 12.04 -2.33 -32.01
N PRO A 30 13.36 -2.07 -31.97
CA PRO A 30 14.25 -2.56 -30.92
C PRO A 30 14.32 -1.67 -29.67
N ALA A 31 14.89 -2.31 -28.63
CA ALA A 31 15.17 -1.79 -27.30
C ALA A 31 15.86 -0.43 -27.27
N GLN A 32 15.32 0.47 -26.43
CA GLN A 32 15.96 1.72 -26.06
C GLN A 32 16.59 1.57 -24.67
N ALA A 33 17.90 1.79 -24.60
CA ALA A 33 18.71 1.66 -23.40
C ALA A 33 18.35 2.71 -22.32
N PRO A 34 18.68 2.46 -21.04
CA PRO A 34 18.34 3.36 -19.93
C PRO A 34 19.20 4.63 -20.00
N HIS A 35 18.57 5.79 -20.22
CA HIS A 35 19.24 7.07 -20.06
C HIS A 35 19.27 7.47 -18.58
N HIS A 36 20.46 7.43 -18.00
CA HIS A 36 20.76 8.05 -16.70
C HIS A 36 20.57 9.57 -16.80
N ARG A 37 19.60 10.08 -16.02
CA ARG A 37 19.41 11.53 -15.83
C ARG A 37 20.47 12.04 -14.85
N HIS A 38 21.64 12.37 -15.36
CA HIS A 38 22.64 13.11 -14.59
C HIS A 38 22.31 14.61 -14.60
N HIS A 39 22.07 15.15 -13.41
CA HIS A 39 22.03 16.59 -13.17
C HIS A 39 23.45 17.14 -13.32
N HIS A 40 23.72 17.84 -14.41
CA HIS A 40 24.95 18.63 -14.57
C HIS A 40 24.64 20.10 -14.26
N HIS A 41 25.20 20.57 -13.15
CA HIS A 41 25.37 21.99 -12.89
C HIS A 41 26.48 22.51 -13.81
N HIS A 42 26.11 23.37 -14.76
CA HIS A 42 27.07 24.11 -15.56
C HIS A 42 27.64 25.25 -14.71
N HIS A 43 28.85 25.06 -14.19
CA HIS A 43 29.72 26.15 -13.76
C HIS A 43 30.43 26.70 -15.00
N ALA A 44 30.26 28.00 -15.24
CA ALA A 44 30.99 28.75 -16.25
C ALA A 44 32.41 29.13 -15.76
N PRO A 45 33.40 29.30 -16.66
CA PRO A 45 34.81 29.31 -16.30
C PRO A 45 35.32 30.68 -15.84
N THR A 46 36.26 30.65 -14.90
CA THR A 46 37.03 31.78 -14.37
C THR A 46 38.01 32.35 -15.41
N PRO A 47 38.15 33.69 -15.54
CA PRO A 47 39.37 34.33 -16.02
C PRO A 47 40.24 34.86 -14.86
N SER A 48 41.57 34.78 -15.02
CA SER A 48 42.59 35.31 -14.08
C SER A 48 43.13 36.69 -14.56
N PRO A 49 44.17 37.30 -13.95
CA PRO A 49 44.10 38.47 -13.09
C PRO A 49 44.70 39.76 -13.72
N ILE A 50 44.23 40.96 -13.32
CA ILE A 50 44.91 42.24 -13.63
C ILE A 50 44.80 43.20 -12.43
N SER A 51 45.92 43.81 -12.05
CA SER A 51 46.03 44.93 -11.11
C SER A 51 46.80 46.11 -11.78
N PRO A 52 46.97 47.27 -11.11
CA PRO A 52 46.19 48.52 -11.18
C PRO A 52 46.82 49.63 -12.07
N PRO A 53 46.17 50.80 -12.32
CA PRO A 53 46.67 52.04 -11.67
C PRO A 53 45.67 53.21 -11.44
N ALA A 54 46.05 54.06 -10.46
CA ALA A 54 45.93 55.53 -10.31
C ALA A 54 44.58 56.29 -10.16
N LYS A 55 44.55 57.16 -9.13
CA LYS A 55 43.51 58.18 -8.78
C LYS A 55 43.50 59.38 -9.75
N PRO A 56 42.37 60.12 -9.85
CA PRO A 56 42.35 61.56 -9.46
C PRO A 56 40.95 62.04 -8.95
N PRO A 57 40.68 63.36 -8.75
CA PRO A 57 41.10 64.21 -7.63
C PRO A 57 39.93 64.64 -6.70
N THR A 58 40.34 65.17 -5.54
CA THR A 58 39.56 65.73 -4.41
C THR A 58 38.68 66.93 -4.75
N LYS A 59 37.48 67.01 -4.14
CA LYS A 59 36.67 68.24 -4.00
C LYS A 59 36.83 68.90 -2.61
N PRO A 60 36.59 70.21 -2.48
CA PRO A 60 37.04 71.05 -1.36
C PRO A 60 36.20 70.89 -0.07
N PRO A 61 36.71 71.34 1.10
CA PRO A 61 36.07 71.14 2.39
C PRO A 61 34.98 72.19 2.64
N VAL A 62 33.84 71.76 3.19
CA VAL A 62 32.75 72.64 3.62
C VAL A 62 32.63 72.57 5.16
N PRO A 63 32.35 73.70 5.86
CA PRO A 63 32.71 73.90 7.27
C PRO A 63 31.95 73.04 8.29
N VAL A 64 32.70 72.63 9.32
CA VAL A 64 32.21 71.88 10.50
C VAL A 64 31.29 72.77 11.33
N LYS A 65 30.04 72.33 11.56
CA LYS A 65 29.16 72.87 12.62
C LYS A 65 29.23 72.00 13.89
N PRO A 66 29.07 72.59 15.09
CA PRO A 66 29.34 71.91 16.37
C PRO A 66 28.31 70.82 16.72
N PRO A 67 28.67 69.86 17.61
CA PRO A 67 27.84 68.69 17.86
C PRO A 67 26.58 69.03 18.66
N THR A 68 25.42 68.82 18.05
CA THR A 68 24.12 68.82 18.74
C THR A 68 23.91 67.49 19.47
N LYS A 69 23.58 67.59 20.75
CA LYS A 69 23.32 66.51 21.72
C LYS A 69 22.37 65.44 21.16
N PRO A 70 22.61 64.13 21.36
CA PRO A 70 21.70 63.08 20.91
C PRO A 70 20.31 63.21 21.56
N PRO A 71 19.21 62.94 20.82
CA PRO A 71 17.89 62.82 21.41
C PRO A 71 17.84 61.63 22.38
N VAL A 72 17.31 61.86 23.58
CA VAL A 72 17.08 60.81 24.57
C VAL A 72 15.92 59.94 24.11
N HIS A 73 16.18 58.69 23.75
CA HIS A 73 15.14 57.68 23.54
C HIS A 73 14.53 57.26 24.89
N PRO A 74 13.20 57.04 24.98
CA PRO A 74 12.60 56.50 26.19
C PRO A 74 13.02 55.03 26.42
N PRO A 75 12.96 54.51 27.66
CA PRO A 75 13.47 53.17 27.97
C PRO A 75 12.68 52.07 27.26
N VAL A 76 13.38 51.22 26.51
CA VAL A 76 12.82 49.99 25.92
C VAL A 76 12.48 49.02 27.05
N LYS A 77 11.22 48.59 27.14
CA LYS A 77 10.81 47.53 28.08
C LYS A 77 11.55 46.22 27.76
N PRO A 78 11.96 45.43 28.77
CA PRO A 78 12.59 44.13 28.54
C PRO A 78 11.67 43.17 27.77
N PRO A 79 12.22 42.29 26.91
CA PRO A 79 11.44 41.25 26.24
C PRO A 79 10.83 40.28 27.26
N VAL A 80 9.53 40.03 27.13
CA VAL A 80 8.81 39.04 27.95
C VAL A 80 9.34 37.63 27.60
N PRO A 81 9.61 36.76 28.60
CA PRO A 81 10.05 35.38 28.33
C PRO A 81 8.99 34.61 27.51
N SER A 82 9.38 34.14 26.32
CA SER A 82 8.56 33.26 25.49
C SER A 82 8.35 31.93 26.21
N LYS A 83 7.09 31.60 26.54
CA LYS A 83 6.72 30.31 27.13
C LYS A 83 7.17 29.15 26.21
N PRO A 84 7.64 28.01 26.76
CA PRO A 84 7.96 26.82 25.97
C PRO A 84 6.74 26.33 25.17
N PRO A 85 6.92 25.74 23.98
CA PRO A 85 5.82 25.16 23.22
C PRO A 85 5.09 24.08 24.03
N THR A 86 3.81 24.31 24.28
CA THR A 86 2.95 23.34 24.97
C THR A 86 2.85 22.06 24.15
N LYS A 87 3.28 20.93 24.72
CA LYS A 87 3.15 19.61 24.09
C LYS A 87 1.67 19.36 23.76
N PRO A 88 1.32 18.90 22.55
CA PRO A 88 -0.08 18.66 22.20
C PRO A 88 -0.70 17.62 23.16
N PRO A 89 -2.01 17.72 23.44
CA PRO A 89 -2.69 16.80 24.36
C PRO A 89 -2.49 15.35 23.90
N SER A 90 -1.87 14.54 24.77
CA SER A 90 -1.72 13.11 24.56
C SER A 90 -3.03 12.41 24.91
N TYR A 91 -3.96 12.32 23.95
CA TYR A 91 -5.18 11.54 24.15
C TYR A 91 -4.83 10.04 24.23
N PRO A 92 -5.34 9.31 25.24
CA PRO A 92 -5.15 7.86 25.30
C PRO A 92 -5.75 7.21 24.05
N PRO A 93 -5.09 6.19 23.46
CA PRO A 93 -5.61 5.52 22.29
C PRO A 93 -6.99 4.92 22.59
N VAL A 94 -7.99 5.32 21.79
CA VAL A 94 -9.36 4.82 21.92
C VAL A 94 -9.34 3.31 21.68
N ARG A 95 -9.73 2.55 22.71
CA ARG A 95 -9.84 1.09 22.62
C ARG A 95 -11.04 0.72 21.78
N ARG A 96 -10.82 -0.05 20.73
CA ARG A 96 -11.87 -0.56 19.84
C ARG A 96 -11.72 -2.07 19.68
N LEU A 97 -12.80 -2.73 19.33
CA LEU A 97 -12.76 -4.13 18.92
C LEU A 97 -12.04 -4.26 17.58
N LEU A 98 -11.38 -5.40 17.40
CA LEU A 98 -10.63 -5.69 16.19
C LEU A 98 -11.59 -6.18 15.10
N ALA A 99 -11.45 -5.62 13.90
CA ALA A 99 -12.13 -6.09 12.70
C ALA A 99 -11.09 -6.31 11.60
N VAL A 100 -11.02 -7.50 11.01
CA VAL A 100 -9.99 -7.86 10.02
C VAL A 100 -10.64 -8.20 8.70
N ARG A 101 -10.14 -7.63 7.61
CA ARG A 101 -10.59 -7.94 6.26
C ARG A 101 -9.43 -8.25 5.32
N GLY A 102 -9.69 -9.10 4.33
CA GLY A 102 -8.76 -9.41 3.27
C GLY A 102 -9.41 -10.21 2.16
N THR A 103 -8.63 -10.57 1.16
CA THR A 103 -9.07 -11.37 0.01
C THR A 103 -8.13 -12.53 -0.27
N VAL A 104 -8.64 -13.57 -0.90
CA VAL A 104 -7.90 -14.75 -1.36
C VAL A 104 -8.14 -14.95 -2.85
N TYR A 105 -7.07 -15.22 -3.58
CA TYR A 105 -7.09 -15.47 -5.00
C TYR A 105 -6.60 -16.88 -5.35
N CYS A 106 -6.96 -17.32 -6.54
CA CYS A 106 -6.35 -18.42 -7.23
C CYS A 106 -5.46 -17.90 -8.36
N LYS A 107 -4.19 -18.26 -8.33
CA LYS A 107 -3.26 -17.91 -9.40
C LYS A 107 -3.31 -18.95 -10.52
N PRO A 108 -3.21 -18.52 -11.78
CA PRO A 108 -3.14 -19.45 -12.90
C PRO A 108 -1.76 -20.13 -12.94
N CYS A 109 -1.70 -21.27 -13.62
CA CYS A 109 -0.51 -22.11 -13.71
C CYS A 109 0.72 -21.35 -14.25
N THR A 110 0.50 -20.40 -15.16
CA THR A 110 1.55 -19.59 -15.80
C THR A 110 2.35 -18.76 -14.78
N PHE A 111 1.74 -18.36 -13.66
CA PHE A 111 2.39 -17.59 -12.58
C PHE A 111 2.69 -18.40 -11.32
N LYS A 112 2.64 -19.74 -11.38
CA LYS A 112 2.98 -20.60 -10.24
C LYS A 112 4.37 -20.26 -9.70
N GLY A 113 4.50 -20.12 -8.38
CA GLY A 113 5.74 -19.77 -7.69
C GLY A 113 6.17 -18.30 -7.82
N VAL A 114 5.56 -17.52 -8.70
CA VAL A 114 5.86 -16.09 -8.87
C VAL A 114 5.10 -15.26 -7.83
N HIS A 115 5.74 -14.27 -7.22
CA HIS A 115 5.08 -13.38 -6.26
C HIS A 115 4.22 -12.30 -6.96
N THR A 116 3.16 -12.72 -7.65
CA THR A 116 2.24 -11.82 -8.37
C THR A 116 0.79 -12.28 -8.26
N LEU A 117 -0.14 -11.33 -8.46
CA LEU A 117 -1.58 -11.57 -8.62
C LEU A 117 -2.07 -11.29 -10.05
N THR A 118 -1.16 -11.18 -11.02
CA THR A 118 -1.53 -11.02 -12.43
C THR A 118 -2.40 -12.20 -12.88
N HIS A 119 -3.56 -11.88 -13.46
CA HIS A 119 -4.56 -12.87 -13.90
C HIS A 119 -5.07 -13.81 -12.80
N ALA A 120 -4.90 -13.44 -11.53
CA ALA A 120 -5.43 -14.24 -10.43
C ALA A 120 -6.92 -13.98 -10.25
N GLU A 121 -7.70 -15.05 -10.07
CA GLU A 121 -9.15 -14.98 -9.91
C GLU A 121 -9.53 -15.02 -8.43
N PRO A 122 -10.57 -14.30 -7.98
CA PRO A 122 -11.01 -14.40 -6.59
C PRO A 122 -11.46 -15.83 -6.24
N LEU A 123 -10.98 -16.37 -5.11
CA LEU A 123 -11.24 -17.74 -4.72
C LEU A 123 -12.28 -17.80 -3.61
N ALA A 124 -13.50 -18.20 -3.98
CA ALA A 124 -14.57 -18.44 -3.03
C ALA A 124 -14.32 -19.67 -2.17
N ASN A 125 -14.91 -19.71 -0.97
CA ASN A 125 -14.88 -20.85 -0.04
C ASN A 125 -13.47 -21.28 0.42
N ALA A 126 -12.46 -20.43 0.25
CA ALA A 126 -11.11 -20.63 0.79
C ALA A 126 -11.11 -20.44 2.30
N THR A 127 -10.52 -21.37 3.03
CA THR A 127 -10.40 -21.32 4.48
C THR A 127 -9.19 -20.50 4.88
N VAL A 128 -9.43 -19.50 5.73
CA VAL A 128 -8.41 -18.67 6.37
C VAL A 128 -8.55 -18.74 7.90
N LYS A 129 -7.43 -18.55 8.61
CA LYS A 129 -7.36 -18.62 10.07
C LYS A 129 -6.81 -17.33 10.65
N LEU A 130 -7.59 -16.64 11.48
CA LEU A 130 -7.11 -15.59 12.36
C LEU A 130 -6.61 -16.24 13.65
N GLN A 131 -5.35 -16.00 14.00
CA GLN A 131 -4.74 -16.47 15.23
C GLN A 131 -4.11 -15.30 15.97
N CYS A 132 -4.54 -15.08 17.22
CA CYS A 132 -4.03 -14.06 18.11
C CYS A 132 -3.35 -14.72 19.32
N ASN A 133 -2.04 -14.58 19.41
CA ASN A 133 -1.24 -15.12 20.51
C ASN A 133 -1.12 -14.06 21.62
N ASN A 134 -2.23 -13.76 22.29
CA ASN A 134 -2.23 -12.83 23.42
C ASN A 134 -1.67 -13.50 24.69
N THR A 135 -1.11 -12.72 25.61
CA THR A 135 -0.41 -13.21 26.82
C THR A 135 -1.32 -13.90 27.84
N LYS A 136 -2.64 -13.70 27.76
CA LYS A 136 -3.61 -14.30 28.69
C LYS A 136 -4.39 -15.48 28.12
N ILE A 137 -4.87 -15.37 26.88
CA ILE A 137 -5.68 -16.42 26.23
C ILE A 137 -5.38 -16.38 24.72
N PRO A 138 -4.82 -17.44 24.12
CA PRO A 138 -4.69 -17.54 22.67
C PRO A 138 -6.09 -17.69 22.05
N MET A 139 -6.32 -17.01 20.92
CA MET A 139 -7.57 -17.08 20.18
C MET A 139 -7.30 -17.54 18.76
N VAL A 140 -8.11 -18.49 18.28
CA VAL A 140 -8.09 -18.96 16.90
C VAL A 140 -9.52 -18.97 16.36
N GLU A 141 -9.73 -18.35 15.21
CA GLU A 141 -11.00 -18.37 14.48
C GLU A 141 -10.71 -18.70 13.02
N GLN A 142 -11.52 -19.56 12.41
CA GLN A 142 -11.45 -19.85 10.98
C GLN A 142 -12.70 -19.34 10.29
N LYS A 143 -12.53 -18.84 9.07
CA LYS A 143 -13.62 -18.42 8.20
C LYS A 143 -13.33 -18.82 6.76
N MET A 144 -14.40 -18.91 5.99
CA MET A 144 -14.35 -19.13 4.56
C MET A 144 -14.56 -17.81 3.83
N THR A 145 -13.93 -17.66 2.67
CA THR A 145 -14.16 -16.52 1.78
C THR A 145 -15.52 -16.59 1.11
N ASP A 146 -16.09 -15.43 0.81
CA ASP A 146 -17.30 -15.29 0.00
C ASP A 146 -17.03 -15.50 -1.50
N LYS A 147 -18.06 -15.34 -2.33
CA LYS A 147 -17.98 -15.49 -3.80
C LYS A 147 -16.93 -14.59 -4.48
N ASN A 148 -16.54 -13.48 -3.85
CA ASN A 148 -15.55 -12.54 -4.35
C ASN A 148 -14.17 -12.78 -3.73
N GLY A 149 -13.97 -13.93 -3.08
CA GLY A 149 -12.73 -14.24 -2.37
C GLY A 149 -12.51 -13.41 -1.12
N PHE A 150 -13.49 -12.67 -0.63
CA PHE A 150 -13.35 -11.78 0.53
C PHE A 150 -13.66 -12.50 1.83
N PHE A 151 -12.92 -12.19 2.89
CA PHE A 151 -13.19 -12.68 4.25
C PHE A 151 -13.16 -11.55 5.26
N TYR A 152 -13.88 -11.76 6.36
CA TYR A 152 -14.00 -10.77 7.43
C TYR A 152 -14.13 -11.40 8.82
N PHE A 153 -13.25 -11.02 9.75
CA PHE A 153 -13.27 -11.46 11.16
C PHE A 153 -13.67 -10.32 12.11
N THR A 154 -14.48 -10.66 13.12
CA THR A 154 -14.90 -9.77 14.22
C THR A 154 -14.77 -10.49 15.56
N PRO A 155 -13.54 -10.73 16.03
CA PRO A 155 -13.33 -11.40 17.30
C PRO A 155 -13.89 -10.57 18.47
N LYS A 156 -14.75 -11.19 19.28
CA LYS A 156 -15.44 -10.51 20.39
C LYS A 156 -14.53 -10.06 21.54
N ARG A 157 -13.34 -10.68 21.68
CA ARG A 157 -12.45 -10.51 22.84
C ARG A 157 -11.10 -9.88 22.50
N VAL A 158 -10.87 -9.51 21.23
CA VAL A 158 -9.61 -8.91 20.79
C VAL A 158 -9.82 -7.44 20.52
N THR A 159 -8.99 -6.60 21.13
CA THR A 159 -9.01 -5.15 20.96
C THR A 159 -7.84 -4.68 20.12
N THR A 160 -7.88 -3.42 19.69
CA THR A 160 -6.78 -2.72 19.02
C THR A 160 -5.47 -2.74 19.82
N MET A 161 -5.45 -2.96 21.14
CA MET A 161 -4.18 -3.05 21.87
C MET A 161 -3.40 -4.34 21.56
N ALA A 162 -4.10 -5.41 21.17
CA ALA A 162 -3.50 -6.73 20.94
C ALA A 162 -3.33 -7.08 19.45
N PHE A 163 -3.64 -6.16 18.52
CA PHE A 163 -3.63 -6.46 17.07
C PHE A 163 -2.26 -6.98 16.61
N HIS A 164 -1.17 -6.46 17.16
CA HIS A 164 0.20 -6.81 16.78
C HIS A 164 0.59 -8.24 17.17
N LYS A 165 -0.22 -8.92 18.00
CA LYS A 165 -0.07 -10.34 18.35
C LYS A 165 -0.93 -11.25 17.46
N CYS A 166 -1.70 -10.67 16.55
CA CYS A 166 -2.57 -11.40 15.64
C CYS A 166 -1.92 -11.55 14.27
N LYS A 167 -2.12 -12.72 13.67
CA LYS A 167 -1.75 -13.04 12.31
C LYS A 167 -2.90 -13.75 11.60
N VAL A 168 -3.01 -13.56 10.30
CA VAL A 168 -3.93 -14.31 9.45
C VAL A 168 -3.15 -15.28 8.58
N PHE A 169 -3.62 -16.53 8.54
CA PHE A 169 -3.00 -17.62 7.79
C PHE A 169 -3.95 -18.12 6.71
N LEU A 170 -3.39 -18.38 5.53
CA LEU A 170 -4.04 -19.12 4.46
C LEU A 170 -3.98 -20.61 4.80
N VAL A 171 -5.13 -21.29 4.83
CA VAL A 171 -5.21 -22.68 5.33
C VAL A 171 -5.49 -23.67 4.22
N LYS A 172 -6.65 -23.55 3.56
CA LYS A 172 -7.14 -24.57 2.63
C LYS A 172 -7.91 -23.94 1.49
N SER A 173 -7.73 -24.49 0.29
CA SER A 173 -8.51 -24.16 -0.88
C SER A 173 -9.61 -25.21 -1.11
N PRO A 174 -10.79 -24.81 -1.60
CA PRO A 174 -11.83 -25.73 -2.03
C PRO A 174 -11.65 -26.21 -3.48
N SER A 175 -10.74 -25.59 -4.25
CA SER A 175 -10.58 -25.86 -5.67
C SER A 175 -9.42 -26.80 -5.96
N ALA A 176 -9.70 -27.88 -6.72
CA ALA A 176 -8.67 -28.79 -7.21
C ALA A 176 -7.69 -28.13 -8.21
N LYS A 177 -8.11 -27.04 -8.88
CA LYS A 177 -7.25 -26.25 -9.78
C LYS A 177 -6.28 -25.33 -9.02
N CYS A 178 -6.44 -25.22 -7.69
CA CYS A 178 -5.74 -24.22 -6.89
C CYS A 178 -5.45 -24.72 -5.48
N THR A 179 -4.62 -25.75 -5.35
CA THR A 179 -4.48 -26.49 -4.09
C THR A 179 -3.28 -26.06 -3.25
N VAL A 180 -2.30 -25.38 -3.82
CA VAL A 180 -1.01 -25.14 -3.18
C VAL A 180 -1.04 -23.80 -2.44
N PRO A 181 -1.05 -23.76 -1.10
CA PRO A 181 -1.04 -22.49 -0.37
C PRO A 181 0.31 -21.80 -0.55
N THR A 182 0.31 -20.48 -0.72
CA THR A 182 1.55 -19.70 -0.92
C THR A 182 1.85 -18.77 0.25
N SER A 183 3.12 -18.37 0.36
CA SER A 183 3.55 -17.31 1.29
C SER A 183 3.32 -15.89 0.75
N LEU A 184 2.58 -15.71 -0.35
CA LEU A 184 2.30 -14.40 -0.92
C LEU A 184 1.62 -13.52 0.14
N ASN A 185 2.16 -12.32 0.37
CA ASN A 185 1.77 -11.41 1.47
C ASN A 185 1.67 -12.08 2.85
N GLY A 186 2.49 -13.11 3.10
CA GLY A 186 2.50 -13.84 4.36
C GLY A 186 1.38 -14.88 4.51
N GLY A 187 0.76 -15.35 3.43
CA GLY A 187 -0.34 -16.34 3.47
C GLY A 187 -0.05 -17.54 4.39
N THR A 188 0.90 -18.40 4.05
CA THR A 188 1.29 -19.54 4.92
C THR A 188 2.16 -19.13 6.12
N ALA A 189 2.97 -18.08 5.98
CA ALA A 189 3.88 -17.60 7.03
C ALA A 189 3.17 -16.85 8.18
N GLY A 190 1.92 -16.46 7.98
CA GLY A 190 1.13 -15.61 8.88
C GLY A 190 1.33 -14.12 8.60
N ALA A 191 0.32 -13.51 7.97
CA ALA A 191 0.30 -12.11 7.60
C ALA A 191 -0.03 -11.22 8.80
N ILE A 192 0.69 -10.11 8.92
CA ILE A 192 0.46 -9.09 9.96
C ILE A 192 -0.75 -8.22 9.60
N LEU A 193 -1.49 -7.78 10.63
CA LEU A 193 -2.60 -6.85 10.48
C LEU A 193 -2.09 -5.43 10.21
N ILE A 194 -2.61 -4.78 9.16
CA ILE A 194 -2.29 -3.39 8.81
C ILE A 194 -3.48 -2.50 9.20
N PRO A 195 -3.33 -1.55 10.14
CA PRO A 195 -4.43 -0.66 10.51
C PRO A 195 -4.94 0.14 9.31
N ASP A 196 -6.26 0.21 9.14
CA ASP A 196 -6.84 1.12 8.17
C ASP A 196 -6.59 2.58 8.63
N ARG A 197 -6.15 3.44 7.71
CA ARG A 197 -5.74 4.82 8.01
C ARG A 197 -6.91 5.71 8.43
N LYS A 198 -8.15 5.28 8.18
CA LYS A 198 -9.35 6.04 8.52
C LYS A 198 -10.06 5.39 9.71
N PRO A 199 -10.04 5.98 10.91
CA PRO A 199 -11.02 5.64 11.93
C PRO A 199 -12.41 6.01 11.39
N ILE A 200 -13.29 5.03 11.23
CA ILE A 200 -14.58 5.19 10.53
C ILE A 200 -15.47 6.25 11.18
N ASN A 201 -15.29 6.53 12.47
CA ASN A 201 -15.87 7.63 13.23
C ASN A 201 -15.23 7.57 14.65
N ALA A 202 -15.21 8.64 15.43
CA ALA A 202 -14.88 8.58 16.86
C ALA A 202 -15.77 7.56 17.62
N THR A 203 -17.01 7.34 17.16
CA THR A 203 -18.00 6.43 17.78
C THR A 203 -17.92 4.97 17.33
N ALA A 204 -17.10 4.63 16.32
CA ALA A 204 -17.11 3.27 15.78
C ALA A 204 -16.55 2.26 16.80
N THR A 205 -17.32 1.20 17.08
CA THR A 205 -16.98 0.15 18.05
C THR A 205 -15.82 -0.74 17.59
N HIS A 206 -15.59 -0.81 16.27
CA HIS A 206 -14.53 -1.61 15.65
C HIS A 206 -13.54 -0.74 14.88
N GLN A 207 -12.27 -1.12 14.90
CA GLN A 207 -11.24 -0.61 14.02
C GLN A 207 -10.92 -1.67 12.96
N PHE A 208 -10.94 -1.26 11.70
CA PHE A 208 -10.61 -2.15 10.59
C PHE A 208 -9.10 -2.28 10.41
N PHE A 209 -8.69 -3.50 10.10
CA PHE A 209 -7.35 -3.88 9.71
C PHE A 209 -7.41 -4.65 8.40
N ASN A 210 -6.52 -4.29 7.48
CA ASN A 210 -6.34 -4.96 6.21
C ASN A 210 -5.26 -6.04 6.35
N VAL A 211 -5.42 -7.13 5.60
CA VAL A 211 -4.42 -8.21 5.46
C VAL A 211 -4.43 -8.75 4.04
N GLY A 212 -3.34 -9.42 3.66
CA GLY A 212 -3.21 -9.98 2.33
C GLY A 212 -3.15 -8.87 1.28
N PRO A 213 -3.62 -9.11 0.05
CA PRO A 213 -4.32 -10.31 -0.46
C PRO A 213 -3.49 -11.61 -0.41
N PHE A 214 -4.13 -12.76 -0.25
CA PHE A 214 -3.47 -14.09 -0.28
C PHE A 214 -3.72 -14.81 -1.60
N ALA A 215 -2.93 -15.85 -1.88
CA ALA A 215 -3.16 -16.69 -3.05
C ALA A 215 -2.83 -18.16 -2.82
N PHE A 216 -3.60 -19.03 -3.48
CA PHE A 216 -3.18 -20.38 -3.80
C PHE A 216 -2.59 -20.43 -5.21
N ASP A 217 -1.61 -21.30 -5.39
CA ASP A 217 -1.08 -21.69 -6.69
C ASP A 217 -1.80 -22.94 -7.20
N SER A 218 -1.77 -23.09 -8.52
CA SER A 218 -2.15 -24.32 -9.19
C SER A 218 -1.30 -25.52 -8.72
N PRO A 219 -1.85 -26.76 -8.80
CA PRO A 219 -1.12 -27.98 -8.45
C PRO A 219 0.15 -28.18 -9.28
N THR A 220 0.99 -29.14 -8.89
CA THR A 220 2.29 -29.35 -9.51
C THR A 220 2.21 -29.63 -11.01
N ASN A 221 1.25 -30.45 -11.43
CA ASN A 221 1.02 -30.86 -12.82
C ASN A 221 -0.12 -30.05 -13.43
N CYS A 222 0.02 -28.74 -13.44
CA CYS A 222 -0.93 -27.86 -14.13
C CYS A 222 -0.43 -27.56 -15.56
N THR A 223 -1.37 -27.43 -16.50
CA THR A 223 -1.04 -27.00 -17.85
C THR A 223 -0.97 -25.48 -17.90
N LYS A 224 0.13 -24.95 -18.43
CA LYS A 224 0.27 -23.52 -18.73
C LYS A 224 -0.39 -23.27 -20.08
N TYR A 225 -1.32 -22.33 -20.10
CA TYR A 225 -1.91 -21.79 -21.31
C TYR A 225 -1.65 -20.29 -21.34
#